data_AF-A0A5C4QMU1-F1
#
_entry.id   AF-A0A5C4QMU1-F1
#
_cell.length_a   1.000
_cell.length_b   1.000
_cell.length_c   1.000
_cell.angle_alpha   90.00
_cell.angle_beta   90.00
_cell.angle_gamma   90.00
#
_symmetry.space_group_name_H-M   'P 1'
#
loop_
_entity.id
_entity.type
_entity.pdbx_description
1 polymer ?
#
loop_
_entity_poly.entity_id
_entity_poly.type
_entity_poly.pdbx_seq_one_letter_code
_entity_poly.pdbx_strand_id
1 'polypeptide(L)'
;MFNFLRLTIHCAGLLPLLWLGYILNYGDISLIFGADPIKELIHFLGLTALYFFAALFSLRIINRLYGKGRLLALHKTLGLWGLFWLSLHILSYLALELAFDYRLFLNEIIKRPYLIVGVLAFVFFLLPAASSIPMLRHKLAKNWFILHQLSNLAIVLAIIHYYWSTKGIALQPLIFLVFAIMVLAWKFFSNQIIAYKNKTRQF
;
A
#
# COMPACT_ATOMS: atom_id res chain seq x y z
N MET A 1 -0.55 -13.13 -22.40
CA MET A 1 0.42 -12.33 -21.60
C MET A 1 -0.22 -11.55 -20.44
N PHE A 2 -1.24 -10.70 -20.65
CA PHE A 2 -1.85 -9.93 -19.54
C PHE A 2 -2.54 -10.77 -18.46
N ASN A 3 -3.21 -11.86 -18.86
CA ASN A 3 -3.81 -12.79 -17.90
C ASN A 3 -2.76 -13.49 -17.05
N PHE A 4 -1.57 -13.75 -17.60
CA PHE A 4 -0.46 -14.31 -16.86
C PHE A 4 0.06 -13.33 -15.80
N LEU A 5 0.27 -12.05 -16.15
CA LEU A 5 0.67 -11.04 -15.15
C LEU A 5 -0.40 -10.84 -14.06
N ARG A 6 -1.68 -10.92 -14.42
CA ARG A 6 -2.75 -10.83 -13.42
C ARG A 6 -2.72 -12.05 -12.50
N LEU A 7 -2.55 -13.24 -13.06
CA LEU A 7 -2.43 -14.49 -12.30
C LEU A 7 -1.23 -14.44 -11.35
N THR A 8 -0.07 -13.96 -11.80
CA THR A 8 1.12 -13.84 -10.92
C THR A 8 0.86 -12.89 -9.76
N ILE A 9 0.13 -11.78 -9.96
CA ILE A 9 -0.25 -10.88 -8.86
C ILE A 9 -1.19 -11.57 -7.88
N HIS A 10 -2.16 -12.37 -8.38
CA HIS A 10 -3.04 -13.15 -7.49
C HIS A 10 -2.27 -14.22 -6.70
N CYS A 11 -1.35 -14.94 -7.35
CA CYS A 11 -0.49 -15.90 -6.65
C CYS A 11 0.40 -15.19 -5.63
N ALA A 12 1.01 -14.05 -5.97
CA ALA A 12 1.81 -13.26 -5.05
C ALA A 12 1.01 -12.73 -3.86
N GLY A 13 -0.30 -12.48 -4.03
CA GLY A 13 -1.19 -12.09 -2.95
C GLY A 13 -1.67 -13.26 -2.09
N LEU A 14 -1.88 -14.44 -2.69
CA LEU A 14 -2.38 -15.63 -1.99
C LEU A 14 -1.28 -16.42 -1.29
N LEU A 15 -0.09 -16.54 -1.88
CA LEU A 15 0.99 -17.35 -1.33
C LEU A 15 1.41 -16.93 0.09
N PRO A 16 1.64 -15.63 0.39
CA PRO A 16 1.98 -15.21 1.75
C PRO A 16 0.81 -15.47 2.72
N LEU A 17 -0.43 -15.43 2.24
CA LEU A 17 -1.62 -15.71 3.05
C LEU A 17 -1.72 -17.20 3.39
N LEU A 18 -1.47 -18.08 2.43
CA LEU A 18 -1.43 -19.53 2.63
C LEU A 18 -0.28 -19.93 3.55
N TRP A 19 0.91 -19.34 3.34
CA TRP A 19 2.07 -19.53 4.20
C TRP A 19 1.80 -19.09 5.63
N LEU A 20 1.19 -17.91 5.80
CA LEU A 20 0.79 -17.41 7.11
C LEU A 20 -0.25 -18.35 7.77
N GLY A 21 -1.25 -18.79 7.02
CA GLY A 21 -2.24 -19.76 7.49
C GLY A 21 -1.61 -21.07 7.95
N TYR A 22 -0.64 -21.59 7.19
CA TYR A 22 0.10 -22.79 7.58
C TYR A 22 0.87 -22.58 8.90
N ILE A 23 1.58 -21.47 9.05
CA ILE A 23 2.36 -21.18 10.25
C ILE A 23 1.47 -21.02 11.47
N LEU A 24 0.35 -20.31 11.35
CA LEU A 24 -0.55 -20.09 12.47
C LEU A 24 -1.24 -21.37 12.95
N ASN A 25 -1.36 -22.40 12.11
CA ASN A 25 -2.03 -23.66 12.46
C ASN A 25 -1.05 -24.79 12.85
N TYR A 26 0.10 -24.85 12.20
CA TYR A 26 1.03 -25.98 12.30
C TYR A 26 2.48 -25.58 12.62
N GLY A 27 2.82 -24.30 12.47
CA GLY A 27 4.16 -23.80 12.69
C GLY A 27 4.38 -23.32 14.12
N ASP A 28 5.64 -23.32 14.55
CA ASP A 28 6.02 -22.62 15.77
C ASP A 28 6.13 -21.12 15.48
N ILE A 29 5.10 -20.37 15.87
CA ILE A 29 5.00 -18.93 15.65
C ILE A 29 6.17 -18.21 16.33
N SER A 30 6.62 -18.68 17.49
CA SER A 30 7.71 -18.05 18.26
C SER A 30 9.06 -18.23 17.58
N LEU A 31 9.28 -19.37 16.91
CA LEU A 31 10.50 -19.61 16.14
C LEU A 31 10.60 -18.68 14.92
N ILE A 32 9.46 -18.33 14.32
CA ILE A 32 9.40 -17.59 13.06
C ILE A 32 9.35 -16.07 13.29
N PHE A 33 8.51 -15.63 14.21
CA PHE A 33 8.28 -14.22 14.50
C PHE A 33 9.03 -13.72 15.74
N GLY A 34 9.76 -14.60 16.44
CA GLY A 34 10.64 -14.23 17.54
C GLY A 34 9.88 -13.86 18.82
N ALA A 35 10.46 -12.94 19.58
CA ALA A 35 10.06 -12.64 20.96
C ALA A 35 8.68 -11.98 21.10
N ASP A 36 8.24 -11.23 20.08
CA ASP A 36 6.92 -10.57 20.08
C ASP A 36 6.17 -10.93 18.79
N PRO A 37 5.59 -12.15 18.74
CA PRO A 37 5.06 -12.71 17.51
C PRO A 37 3.84 -11.96 16.98
N ILE A 38 3.01 -11.39 17.87
CA ILE A 38 1.82 -10.62 17.49
C ILE A 38 2.26 -9.34 16.78
N LYS A 39 3.20 -8.61 17.36
CA LYS A 39 3.69 -7.37 16.78
C LYS A 39 4.38 -7.59 15.44
N GLU A 40 5.23 -8.62 15.33
CA GLU A 40 5.91 -8.94 14.07
C GLU A 40 4.93 -9.43 13.00
N LEU A 41 3.87 -10.16 13.38
CA LEU A 41 2.78 -10.50 12.47
C LEU A 41 2.08 -9.22 11.93
N ILE A 42 1.74 -8.28 12.81
CA ILE A 42 1.12 -7.01 12.42
C ILE A 42 2.05 -6.25 11.46
N HIS A 43 3.35 -6.19 11.75
CA HIS A 43 4.34 -5.58 10.85
C HIS A 43 4.44 -6.29 9.50
N PHE A 44 4.42 -7.63 9.48
CA PHE A 44 4.43 -8.43 8.24
C PHE A 44 3.21 -8.13 7.36
N LEU A 45 2.01 -8.04 7.95
CA LEU A 45 0.79 -7.69 7.23
C LEU A 45 0.88 -6.28 6.63
N GLY A 46 1.36 -5.32 7.42
CA GLY A 46 1.54 -3.92 6.98
C GLY A 46 2.58 -3.79 5.86
N LEU A 47 3.71 -4.48 5.99
CA LEU A 47 4.77 -4.53 4.98
C LEU A 47 4.29 -5.15 3.67
N THR A 48 3.54 -6.25 3.75
CA THR A 48 2.96 -6.90 2.58
C THR A 48 2.02 -5.96 1.83
N ALA A 49 1.17 -5.23 2.55
CA ALA A 49 0.34 -4.18 1.96
C ALA A 49 1.17 -3.09 1.28
N LEU A 50 2.25 -2.63 1.94
CA LEU A 50 3.14 -1.60 1.42
C LEU A 50 3.85 -2.04 0.13
N TYR A 51 4.24 -3.31 0.00
CA TYR A 51 4.79 -3.85 -1.24
C TYR A 51 3.80 -3.79 -2.40
N PHE A 52 2.53 -4.16 -2.18
CA PHE A 52 1.49 -4.07 -3.21
C PHE A 52 1.25 -2.63 -3.65
N PHE A 53 1.20 -1.68 -2.71
CA PHE A 53 1.05 -0.27 -3.06
C PHE A 53 2.31 0.27 -3.75
N ALA A 54 3.52 -0.07 -3.30
CA ALA A 54 4.75 0.33 -3.96
C ALA A 54 4.82 -0.19 -5.41
N ALA A 55 4.41 -1.44 -5.65
CA ALA A 55 4.29 -2.01 -6.99
C ALA A 55 3.26 -1.25 -7.83
N LEU A 56 2.09 -0.91 -7.27
CA LEU A 56 1.06 -0.10 -7.93
C LEU A 56 1.60 1.27 -8.38
N PHE A 57 2.30 1.99 -7.50
CA PHE A 57 2.88 3.30 -7.82
C PHE A 57 4.01 3.20 -8.84
N SER A 58 4.88 2.18 -8.72
CA SER A 58 5.93 1.90 -9.70
C SER A 58 5.34 1.66 -11.09
N LEU A 59 4.28 0.85 -11.17
CA LEU A 59 3.61 0.56 -12.42
C LEU A 59 3.01 1.81 -13.07
N ARG A 60 2.49 2.75 -12.26
CA ARG A 60 1.99 4.04 -12.74
C ARG A 60 3.09 4.88 -13.37
N ILE A 61 4.27 4.93 -12.74
CA ILE A 61 5.46 5.64 -13.26
C ILE A 61 5.88 5.04 -14.61
N ILE A 62 6.05 3.71 -14.66
CA ILE A 62 6.45 2.96 -15.85
C ILE A 62 5.44 3.19 -16.98
N ASN A 63 4.14 3.07 -16.71
CA ASN A 63 3.11 3.25 -17.73
C ASN A 63 3.15 4.66 -18.34
N ARG A 64 3.41 5.68 -17.51
CA ARG A 64 3.51 7.06 -17.97
C ARG A 64 4.79 7.33 -18.78
N LEU A 65 5.89 6.65 -18.47
CA LEU A 65 7.13 6.73 -19.24
C LEU A 65 7.05 6.02 -20.59
N TYR A 66 6.48 4.82 -20.63
CA TYR A 66 6.56 3.93 -21.80
C TYR A 66 5.27 3.86 -22.63
N GLY A 67 4.21 4.56 -22.24
CA GLY A 67 3.03 4.83 -23.09
C GLY A 67 2.16 3.61 -23.41
N LYS A 68 2.40 2.45 -22.81
CA LYS A 68 1.61 1.23 -23.05
C LYS A 68 0.49 1.11 -22.03
N GLY A 69 -0.58 1.87 -22.21
CA GLY A 69 -1.78 1.95 -21.34
C GLY A 69 -2.40 0.61 -20.92
N ARG A 70 -2.00 -0.50 -21.55
CA ARG A 70 -2.33 -1.87 -21.13
C ARG A 70 -1.92 -2.21 -19.69
N LEU A 71 -0.86 -1.60 -19.13
CA LEU A 71 -0.44 -1.82 -17.74
C LEU A 71 -1.42 -1.22 -16.71
N LEU A 72 -2.27 -0.27 -17.11
CA LEU A 72 -3.31 0.30 -16.25
C LEU A 72 -4.33 -0.75 -15.80
N ALA A 73 -4.53 -1.82 -16.58
CA ALA A 73 -5.45 -2.91 -16.25
C ALA A 73 -5.06 -3.72 -14.99
N LEU A 74 -3.79 -3.63 -14.56
CA LEU A 74 -3.29 -4.29 -13.35
C LEU A 74 -3.43 -3.41 -12.09
N HIS A 75 -3.69 -2.10 -12.24
CA HIS A 75 -3.75 -1.17 -11.11
C HIS A 75 -4.87 -1.54 -10.14
N LYS A 76 -6.04 -1.93 -10.68
CA LYS A 76 -7.16 -2.38 -9.85
C LYS A 76 -6.79 -3.62 -9.03
N THR A 77 -6.13 -4.60 -9.66
CA THR A 77 -5.76 -5.85 -8.98
C THR A 77 -4.73 -5.61 -7.88
N LEU A 78 -3.68 -4.81 -8.15
CA LEU A 78 -2.67 -4.46 -7.13
C LEU A 78 -3.28 -3.64 -5.98
N GLY A 79 -4.14 -2.67 -6.29
CA GLY A 79 -4.80 -1.85 -5.28
C GLY A 79 -5.73 -2.65 -4.37
N LEU A 80 -6.47 -3.61 -4.92
CA LEU A 80 -7.35 -4.50 -4.13
C LEU A 80 -6.55 -5.43 -3.22
N TRP A 81 -5.46 -6.02 -3.71
CA TRP A 81 -4.56 -6.82 -2.86
C TRP A 81 -3.90 -5.98 -1.77
N GLY A 82 -3.40 -4.79 -2.11
CA GLY A 82 -2.84 -3.87 -1.12
C GLY A 82 -3.86 -3.51 -0.03
N LEU A 83 -5.11 -3.24 -0.40
CA LEU A 83 -6.19 -2.97 0.56
C LEU A 83 -6.60 -4.18 1.37
N PHE A 84 -6.61 -5.37 0.78
CA PHE A 84 -6.89 -6.61 1.50
C PHE A 84 -5.87 -6.82 2.62
N TRP A 85 -4.57 -6.75 2.29
CA TRP A 85 -3.50 -6.88 3.28
C TRP A 85 -3.50 -5.73 4.30
N LEU A 86 -3.81 -4.50 3.87
CA LEU A 86 -3.93 -3.35 4.78
C LEU A 86 -5.11 -3.51 5.75
N SER A 87 -6.21 -4.09 5.28
CA SER A 87 -7.38 -4.37 6.13
C SER A 87 -7.05 -5.47 7.14
N LEU A 88 -6.32 -6.51 6.72
CA LEU A 88 -5.79 -7.52 7.64
C LEU A 88 -4.85 -6.92 8.69
N HIS A 89 -3.97 -5.99 8.30
CA HIS A 89 -3.09 -5.29 9.23
C HIS A 89 -3.88 -4.57 10.33
N ILE A 90 -4.88 -3.76 9.97
CA ILE A 90 -5.70 -3.04 10.97
C ILE A 90 -6.55 -4.00 11.81
N LEU A 91 -7.15 -5.01 11.16
CA LEU A 91 -7.95 -6.03 11.84
C LEU A 91 -7.10 -6.81 12.85
N SER A 92 -5.87 -7.17 12.48
CA SER A 92 -4.96 -7.91 13.36
C SER A 92 -4.55 -7.07 14.58
N TYR A 93 -4.31 -5.76 14.42
CA TYR A 93 -4.07 -4.88 15.55
C TYR A 93 -5.29 -4.78 16.46
N LEU A 94 -6.48 -4.58 15.89
CA LEU A 94 -7.72 -4.53 16.68
C LEU A 94 -8.02 -5.86 17.40
N ALA A 95 -7.83 -6.98 16.73
CA ALA A 95 -8.22 -8.29 17.25
C ALA A 95 -7.19 -8.88 18.22
N LEU A 96 -5.89 -8.80 17.87
CA LEU A 96 -4.83 -9.48 18.61
C LEU A 96 -4.21 -8.60 19.69
N GLU A 97 -4.00 -7.31 19.41
CA GLU A 97 -3.39 -6.39 20.38
C GLU A 97 -4.44 -5.81 21.34
N LEU A 98 -5.63 -5.48 20.82
CA LEU A 98 -6.65 -4.75 21.57
C LEU A 98 -7.89 -5.58 21.91
N ALA A 99 -7.97 -6.84 21.49
CA ALA A 99 -9.10 -7.74 21.73
C ALA A 99 -10.48 -7.10 21.40
N PHE A 100 -10.54 -6.29 20.33
CA PHE A 100 -11.69 -5.50 19.89
C PHE A 100 -12.18 -4.43 20.88
N ASP A 101 -11.34 -3.96 21.81
CA ASP A 101 -11.63 -2.80 22.64
C ASP A 101 -11.50 -1.50 21.83
N TYR A 102 -12.63 -1.04 21.28
CA TYR A 102 -12.71 0.19 20.51
C TYR A 102 -12.38 1.45 21.34
N ARG A 103 -12.62 1.44 22.66
CA ARG A 103 -12.31 2.60 23.51
C ARG A 103 -10.79 2.70 23.68
N LEU A 104 -10.13 1.58 23.92
CA LEU A 104 -8.68 1.52 23.99
C LEU A 104 -8.05 1.90 22.65
N PHE A 105 -8.60 1.43 21.53
CA PHE A 105 -8.14 1.79 20.19
C PHE A 105 -8.12 3.31 19.96
N LEU A 106 -9.23 4.01 20.28
CA LEU A 106 -9.30 5.45 20.13
C LEU A 106 -8.30 6.17 21.04
N ASN A 107 -8.15 5.70 22.28
CA ASN A 107 -7.17 6.26 23.21
C ASN A 107 -5.72 6.08 22.72
N GLU A 108 -5.37 4.91 22.19
CA GLU A 108 -4.03 4.65 21.65
C GLU A 108 -3.76 5.49 20.40
N ILE A 109 -4.74 5.67 19.51
CA ILE A 109 -4.61 6.55 18.34
C ILE A 109 -4.26 7.97 18.76
N ILE A 110 -4.95 8.53 19.75
CA ILE A 110 -4.72 9.90 20.21
C ILE A 110 -3.34 10.03 20.87
N LYS A 111 -2.94 9.02 21.67
CA LYS A 111 -1.65 9.03 22.36
C LYS A 111 -0.46 8.83 21.42
N ARG A 112 -0.65 8.17 20.28
CA ARG A 112 0.43 7.76 19.37
C ARG A 112 0.25 8.39 17.99
N PRO A 113 0.99 9.47 17.68
CA PRO A 113 0.78 10.21 16.43
C PRO A 113 1.01 9.36 15.17
N TYR A 114 1.88 8.35 15.24
CA TYR A 114 2.09 7.44 14.11
C TYR A 114 0.85 6.61 13.77
N LEU A 115 -0.01 6.26 14.74
CA LEU A 115 -1.26 5.54 14.47
C LEU A 115 -2.25 6.44 13.72
N ILE A 116 -2.31 7.75 14.05
CA ILE A 116 -3.13 8.73 13.30
C ILE A 116 -2.71 8.76 11.83
N VAL A 117 -1.41 8.83 11.57
CA VAL A 117 -0.86 8.81 10.21
C VAL A 117 -1.26 7.53 9.46
N GLY A 118 -1.21 6.38 10.14
CA GLY A 118 -1.64 5.09 9.58
C GLY A 118 -3.12 5.05 9.22
N VAL A 119 -3.99 5.52 10.12
CA VAL A 119 -5.45 5.60 9.87
C VAL A 119 -5.76 6.56 8.72
N LEU A 120 -5.10 7.71 8.65
CA LEU A 120 -5.26 8.66 7.53
C LEU A 120 -4.82 8.03 6.20
N ALA A 121 -3.70 7.31 6.19
CA ALA A 121 -3.24 6.58 5.00
C ALA A 121 -4.28 5.54 4.56
N PHE A 122 -4.83 4.77 5.50
CA PHE A 122 -5.89 3.79 5.23
C PHE A 122 -7.12 4.43 4.59
N VAL A 123 -7.64 5.51 5.18
CA VAL A 123 -8.81 6.22 4.63
C VAL A 123 -8.52 6.71 3.22
N PHE A 124 -7.35 7.29 2.96
CA PHE A 124 -7.00 7.78 1.62
C PHE A 124 -6.78 6.67 0.59
N PHE A 125 -6.41 5.45 1.01
CA PHE A 125 -6.41 4.28 0.12
C PHE A 125 -7.80 3.71 -0.10
N LEU A 126 -8.68 3.76 0.89
CA LEU A 126 -10.03 3.22 0.83
C LEU A 126 -10.92 4.01 -0.14
N LEU A 127 -10.84 5.34 -0.13
CA LEU A 127 -11.62 6.23 -1.00
C LEU A 127 -11.55 5.87 -2.50
N PRO A 128 -10.37 5.78 -3.14
CA PRO A 128 -10.27 5.44 -4.56
C PRO A 128 -10.61 3.98 -4.87
N ALA A 129 -10.60 3.08 -3.88
CA ALA A 129 -11.08 1.71 -4.08
C ALA A 129 -12.60 1.61 -4.01
N ALA A 130 -13.24 2.31 -3.08
CA ALA A 130 -14.69 2.42 -3.01
C ALA A 130 -15.26 3.07 -4.28
N SER A 131 -14.57 4.07 -4.83
CA SER A 131 -14.97 4.69 -6.10
C SER A 131 -14.90 3.73 -7.29
N SER A 132 -14.13 2.63 -7.21
CA SER A 132 -14.02 1.63 -8.28
C SER A 132 -15.30 0.81 -8.53
N ILE A 133 -16.31 0.97 -7.67
CA ILE A 133 -17.66 0.41 -7.85
C ILE A 133 -18.37 1.18 -8.97
N PRO A 134 -18.88 0.51 -10.03
CA PRO A 134 -19.49 1.17 -11.19
C PRO A 134 -20.56 2.21 -10.83
N MET A 135 -21.38 1.92 -9.82
CA MET A 135 -22.47 2.79 -9.36
C MET A 135 -21.98 4.13 -8.77
N LEU A 136 -20.83 4.13 -8.10
CA LEU A 136 -20.22 5.33 -7.51
C LEU A 136 -19.42 6.13 -8.53
N ARG A 137 -18.87 5.46 -9.56
CA ARG A 137 -18.08 6.10 -10.62
C ARG A 137 -18.86 7.15 -11.40
N HIS A 138 -20.14 6.91 -11.66
CA HIS A 138 -20.99 7.86 -12.39
C HIS A 138 -21.31 9.13 -11.57
N LYS A 139 -21.49 9.00 -10.25
CA LYS A 139 -21.75 10.15 -9.36
C LYS A 139 -20.51 11.00 -9.09
N LEU A 140 -19.33 10.39 -9.14
CA LEU A 140 -18.05 11.03 -8.79
C LEU A 140 -17.28 11.60 -9.99
N ALA A 141 -17.83 11.54 -11.21
CA ALA A 141 -17.14 11.87 -12.45
C ALA A 141 -16.31 13.17 -12.40
N LYS A 142 -16.82 14.23 -11.76
CA LYS A 142 -16.13 15.53 -11.63
C LYS A 142 -14.97 15.53 -10.62
N ASN A 143 -15.04 14.71 -9.56
CA ASN A 143 -14.04 14.67 -8.48
C ASN A 143 -13.12 13.44 -8.54
N TRP A 144 -13.33 12.56 -9.53
CA TRP A 144 -12.57 11.32 -9.71
C TRP A 144 -11.05 11.55 -9.75
N PHE A 145 -10.61 12.61 -10.42
CA PHE A 145 -9.21 12.98 -10.49
C PHE A 145 -8.63 13.38 -9.12
N ILE A 146 -9.39 14.15 -8.33
CA ILE A 146 -8.98 14.60 -6.98
C ILE A 146 -8.86 13.40 -6.04
N LEU A 147 -9.84 12.49 -6.06
CA LEU A 147 -9.80 11.27 -5.24
C LEU A 147 -8.59 10.41 -5.53
N HIS A 148 -8.27 10.19 -6.81
CA HIS A 148 -7.07 9.45 -7.16
C HIS A 148 -5.78 10.21 -6.81
N GLN A 149 -5.82 11.53 -6.70
CA GLN A 149 -4.66 12.31 -6.26
C GLN A 149 -4.34 12.08 -4.78
N LEU A 150 -5.35 11.79 -3.94
CA LEU A 150 -5.17 11.44 -2.53
C LEU A 150 -4.36 10.16 -2.35
N SER A 151 -4.42 9.20 -3.29
CA SER A 151 -3.60 7.99 -3.19
C SER A 151 -2.09 8.28 -3.16
N ASN A 152 -1.63 9.34 -3.86
CA ASN A 152 -0.21 9.75 -3.78
C ASN A 152 0.16 10.26 -2.39
N LEU A 153 -0.78 10.90 -1.69
CA LEU A 153 -0.56 11.31 -0.31
C LEU A 153 -0.60 10.09 0.62
N ALA A 154 -1.52 9.16 0.37
CA ALA A 154 -1.67 7.92 1.13
C ALA A 154 -0.37 7.09 1.17
N ILE A 155 0.31 6.90 0.04
CA ILE A 155 1.56 6.11 0.01
C ILE A 155 2.68 6.79 0.80
N VAL A 156 2.77 8.11 0.77
CA VAL A 156 3.76 8.86 1.56
C VAL A 156 3.44 8.73 3.05
N LEU A 157 2.17 8.90 3.45
CA LEU A 157 1.74 8.72 4.83
C LEU A 157 1.99 7.29 5.32
N ALA A 158 1.71 6.26 4.50
CA ALA A 158 1.97 4.87 4.84
C ALA A 158 3.47 4.59 5.07
N ILE A 159 4.35 5.19 4.27
CA ILE A 159 5.80 5.07 4.44
C ILE A 159 6.28 5.78 5.71
N ILE A 160 5.74 6.97 5.99
CA ILE A 160 6.04 7.70 7.24
C ILE A 160 5.57 6.90 8.45
N HIS A 161 4.34 6.37 8.40
CA HIS A 161 3.79 5.49 9.43
C HIS A 161 4.70 4.28 9.67
N TYR A 162 5.12 3.61 8.60
CA TYR A 162 6.02 2.47 8.69
C TYR A 162 7.36 2.85 9.35
N TYR A 163 7.99 3.94 8.89
CA TYR A 163 9.24 4.44 9.45
C TYR A 163 9.15 4.76 10.96
N TRP A 164 8.08 5.42 11.40
CA TRP A 164 7.86 5.71 12.82
C TRP A 164 7.49 4.48 13.65
N SER A 165 6.89 3.45 13.03
CA SER A 165 6.50 2.23 13.73
C SER A 165 7.71 1.32 14.05
N THR A 166 8.77 1.40 13.24
CA THR A 166 9.97 0.58 13.45
C THR A 166 10.86 1.18 14.54
N LYS A 167 11.31 0.35 15.48
CA LYS A 167 12.29 0.77 16.49
C LYS A 167 13.69 0.74 15.87
N GLY A 168 14.30 1.92 15.67
CA GLY A 168 15.68 2.06 15.20
C GLY A 168 15.83 2.31 13.70
N ILE A 169 17.07 2.50 13.26
CA ILE A 169 17.41 2.76 11.86
C ILE A 169 17.64 1.42 11.16
N ALA A 170 16.59 0.89 10.53
CA ALA A 170 16.68 -0.28 9.67
C ALA A 170 16.82 0.13 8.19
N LEU A 171 17.53 -0.68 7.40
CA LEU A 171 17.73 -0.43 5.97
C LEU A 171 16.41 -0.43 5.20
N GLN A 172 15.46 -1.29 5.57
CA GLN A 172 14.21 -1.47 4.85
C GLN A 172 13.30 -0.22 4.89
N PRO A 173 13.03 0.41 6.05
CA PRO A 173 12.37 1.73 6.11
C PRO A 173 13.07 2.81 5.29
N LEU A 174 14.40 2.83 5.27
CA LEU A 174 15.16 3.83 4.50
C LEU A 174 14.92 3.68 2.99
N ILE A 175 14.88 2.44 2.48
CA ILE A 175 14.56 2.16 1.08
C ILE A 175 13.17 2.70 0.72
N PHE A 176 12.19 2.51 1.60
CA PHE A 176 10.84 3.04 1.39
C PHE A 176 10.80 4.58 1.47
N LEU A 177 11.60 5.22 2.33
CA LEU A 177 11.71 6.67 2.34
C LEU A 177 12.26 7.22 1.01
N VAL A 178 13.31 6.61 0.46
CA VAL A 178 13.83 6.96 -0.86
C VAL A 178 12.76 6.75 -1.93
N PHE A 179 11.99 5.67 -1.84
CA PHE A 179 10.86 5.41 -2.73
C PHE A 179 9.77 6.49 -2.62
N ALA A 180 9.42 6.95 -1.42
CA ALA A 180 8.47 8.06 -1.23
C ALA A 180 8.97 9.35 -1.92
N ILE A 181 10.24 9.70 -1.74
CA ILE A 181 10.86 10.86 -2.40
C ILE A 181 10.77 10.71 -3.92
N MET A 182 11.07 9.53 -4.46
CA MET A 182 10.97 9.25 -5.89
C MET A 182 9.53 9.42 -6.41
N VAL A 183 8.53 8.91 -5.69
CA VAL A 183 7.11 9.06 -6.06
C VAL A 183 6.68 10.53 -6.05
N LEU A 184 7.11 11.30 -5.05
CA LEU A 184 6.83 12.73 -4.96
C LEU A 184 7.52 13.52 -6.07
N ALA A 185 8.81 13.29 -6.29
CA ALA A 185 9.58 13.90 -7.37
C ALA A 185 8.91 13.62 -8.72
N TRP A 186 8.51 12.37 -8.97
CA TRP A 186 7.80 12.01 -10.19
C TRP A 186 6.49 12.80 -10.35
N LYS A 187 5.70 12.94 -9.28
CA LYS A 187 4.44 13.70 -9.32
C LYS A 187 4.66 15.15 -9.77
N PHE A 188 5.69 15.83 -9.27
CA PHE A 188 5.96 17.23 -9.63
C PHE A 188 6.67 17.39 -10.97
N PHE A 189 7.67 16.56 -11.29
CA PHE A 189 8.54 16.74 -12.47
C PHE A 189 8.10 15.96 -13.71
N SER A 190 7.13 15.05 -13.59
CA SER A 190 6.70 14.19 -14.70
C SER A 190 6.36 14.91 -16.02
N ASN A 191 5.73 16.09 -15.97
CA ASN A 191 5.40 16.85 -17.19
C ASN A 191 6.66 17.31 -17.94
N GLN A 192 7.67 17.79 -17.20
CA GLN A 192 8.94 18.26 -17.77
C GLN A 192 9.75 17.11 -18.35
N ILE A 193 9.80 15.97 -17.65
CA ILE A 193 10.52 14.76 -18.09
C ILE A 193 9.93 14.20 -19.39
N ILE A 194 8.59 14.16 -19.48
CA ILE A 194 7.90 13.68 -20.68
C ILE A 194 8.10 14.64 -21.86
N ALA A 195 8.05 15.95 -21.61
CA ALA A 195 8.32 16.96 -22.64
C ALA A 195 9.75 16.84 -23.20
N TYR A 196 10.75 16.65 -22.33
CA TYR A 196 12.13 16.41 -22.74
C TYR A 196 12.28 15.14 -23.59
N LYS A 197 11.68 14.02 -23.14
CA LYS A 197 11.72 12.73 -23.87
C LYS A 197 11.08 12.80 -25.26
N ASN A 198 9.99 13.55 -25.40
CA ASN A 198 9.34 13.71 -26.70
C ASN A 198 10.18 14.57 -27.65
N LYS A 199 10.87 15.59 -27.12
CA LYS A 199 11.79 16.43 -27.90
C LYS A 199 12.99 15.64 -28.42
N THR A 200 13.55 14.72 -27.63
CA THR A 200 14.71 13.91 -28.04
C THR A 200 14.38 12.75 -28.99
N ARG A 201 13.11 12.36 -29.14
CA ARG A 201 12.66 11.36 -30.13
C ARG A 201 12.39 11.95 -31.53
N GLN A 202 12.37 13.28 -31.64
CA GLN A 202 12.16 13.99 -32.91
C GLN A 202 13.48 14.36 -33.60
N PHE A 203 14.62 13.99 -33.01
CA PHE A 203 15.95 13.98 -33.61
C PHE A 203 16.40 12.53 -33.77
#